data_AF-A0A2S6RG92-F1
#
_entry.id   AF-A0A2S6RG92-F1
#
_cell.length_a   1.000
_cell.length_b   1.000
_cell.length_c   1.000
_cell.angle_alpha   90.00
_cell.angle_beta   90.00
_cell.angle_gamma   90.00
#
_symmetry.space_group_name_H-M   'P 1'
#
loop_
_entity.id
_entity.type
_entity.pdbx_description
1 polymer ?
#
loop_
_entity_poly.entity_id
_entity_poly.type
_entity_poly.pdbx_seq_one_letter_code
_entity_poly.pdbx_strand_id
1 'polypeptide(L)'
;MVKILKPLLIIFFCLVPFYQVLAENKEENVSIVEIRQQAMQAMWQRLDRLSTLIARPGDIVASSDGTSIVIGNKETQTADTYALIQGREAIQDATEVAELLKQVKDFWPANTSTAHIKHTSAETLVWLIPDAFKRYYMDAVIASDNLKQSLASEHNETIRRSVCMVSLSCGKCHSAFRKVRYDNLRKEGRGWTGSYENCWMYKNEIILDSTSIRR
;
A
#
# COMPACT_ATOMS: atom_id res chain seq x y z
N MET A 1 -27.68 -26.17 -48.93
CA MET A 1 -27.75 -25.62 -47.56
C MET A 1 -27.10 -26.53 -46.49
N VAL A 2 -27.39 -27.83 -46.44
CA VAL A 2 -26.88 -28.74 -45.37
C VAL A 2 -25.34 -28.88 -45.32
N LYS A 3 -24.63 -28.75 -46.45
CA LYS A 3 -23.15 -28.90 -46.51
C LYS A 3 -22.37 -27.74 -45.85
N ILE A 4 -22.97 -26.55 -45.71
CA ILE A 4 -22.34 -25.37 -45.09
C ILE A 4 -22.64 -25.30 -43.58
N LEU A 5 -23.71 -25.96 -43.12
CA LEU A 5 -24.14 -25.95 -41.73
C LEU A 5 -23.25 -26.80 -40.80
N LYS A 6 -22.70 -27.92 -41.31
CA LYS A 6 -21.80 -28.81 -40.56
C LYS A 6 -20.47 -28.15 -40.13
N PRO A 7 -19.71 -27.46 -41.00
CA PRO A 7 -18.49 -26.78 -40.57
C PRO A 7 -18.75 -25.61 -39.61
N LEU A 8 -19.88 -24.89 -39.77
CA LEU A 8 -20.29 -23.82 -38.85
C LEU A 8 -20.59 -24.34 -37.43
N LEU A 9 -21.25 -25.49 -37.32
CA LEU A 9 -21.50 -26.15 -36.03
C LEU A 9 -20.20 -26.62 -35.36
N ILE A 10 -19.25 -27.16 -36.12
CA ILE A 10 -17.94 -27.58 -35.59
C ILE A 10 -17.14 -26.38 -35.08
N ILE A 11 -17.11 -25.28 -35.84
CA ILE A 11 -16.46 -24.03 -35.42
C ILE A 11 -17.12 -23.48 -34.14
N PHE A 12 -18.46 -23.49 -34.07
CA PHE A 12 -19.19 -23.07 -32.88
C PHE A 12 -18.83 -23.94 -31.65
N PHE A 13 -18.81 -25.27 -31.79
CA PHE A 13 -18.43 -26.18 -30.71
C PHE A 13 -16.96 -26.06 -30.27
N CYS A 14 -16.05 -25.65 -31.15
CA CYS A 14 -14.66 -25.38 -30.79
C CYS A 14 -14.47 -24.01 -30.11
N LEU A 15 -15.27 -23.00 -30.47
CA LEU A 15 -15.15 -21.64 -29.94
C LEU A 15 -15.77 -21.48 -28.54
N VAL A 16 -16.89 -22.14 -28.25
CA VAL A 16 -17.57 -22.05 -26.94
C VAL A 16 -16.65 -22.38 -25.75
N PRO A 17 -15.91 -23.51 -25.71
CA PRO A 17 -15.02 -23.80 -24.58
C PRO A 17 -13.87 -22.80 -24.48
N PHE A 18 -13.37 -22.29 -25.61
CA PHE A 18 -12.33 -21.27 -25.61
C PHE A 18 -12.83 -19.94 -25.02
N TYR A 19 -14.06 -19.54 -25.35
CA TYR A 19 -14.69 -18.36 -24.76
C TYR A 19 -14.92 -18.51 -23.25
N GLN A 20 -15.31 -19.71 -22.78
CA GLN A 20 -15.49 -19.97 -21.35
C GLN A 20 -14.18 -19.85 -20.57
N VAL A 21 -13.10 -20.47 -21.06
CA VAL A 21 -11.76 -20.38 -20.44
C VAL A 21 -11.24 -18.94 -20.44
N LEU A 22 -11.46 -18.18 -21.52
CA LEU A 22 -11.10 -16.76 -21.57
C LEU A 22 -11.90 -15.91 -20.57
N ALA A 23 -13.18 -16.21 -20.38
CA ALA A 23 -14.04 -15.50 -19.43
C ALA A 23 -13.62 -15.80 -17.97
N GLU A 24 -13.36 -17.06 -17.64
CA GLU A 24 -12.90 -17.50 -16.31
C GLU A 24 -11.55 -16.87 -15.94
N ASN A 25 -10.57 -16.92 -16.87
CA ASN A 25 -9.29 -16.26 -16.67
C ASN A 25 -9.43 -14.74 -16.46
N LYS A 26 -10.38 -14.09 -17.15
CA LYS A 26 -10.64 -12.66 -16.97
C LYS A 26 -11.22 -12.37 -15.59
N GLU A 27 -12.15 -13.19 -15.11
CA GLU A 27 -12.75 -13.07 -13.78
C GLU A 27 -11.71 -13.26 -12.67
N GLU A 28 -10.86 -14.28 -12.78
CA GLU A 28 -9.73 -14.51 -11.87
C GLU A 28 -8.77 -13.30 -11.85
N ASN A 29 -8.43 -12.74 -13.01
CA ASN A 29 -7.54 -11.58 -13.07
C ASN A 29 -8.15 -10.32 -12.44
N VAL A 30 -9.48 -10.13 -12.59
CA VAL A 30 -10.19 -9.05 -11.91
C VAL A 30 -10.14 -9.28 -10.40
N SER A 31 -10.38 -10.50 -9.93
CA SER A 31 -10.35 -10.81 -8.49
C SER A 31 -8.96 -10.57 -7.88
N ILE A 32 -7.87 -10.93 -8.57
CA ILE A 32 -6.49 -10.64 -8.11
C ILE A 32 -6.25 -9.13 -7.99
N VAL A 33 -6.71 -8.34 -8.96
CA VAL A 33 -6.60 -6.88 -8.92
C VAL A 33 -7.40 -6.30 -7.76
N GLU A 34 -8.61 -6.80 -7.52
CA GLU A 34 -9.46 -6.38 -6.41
C GLU A 34 -8.81 -6.71 -5.06
N ILE A 35 -8.25 -7.91 -4.88
CA ILE A 35 -7.59 -8.33 -3.64
C ILE A 35 -6.43 -7.38 -3.30
N ARG A 36 -5.54 -7.09 -4.26
CA ARG A 36 -4.43 -6.16 -3.98
C ARG A 36 -4.92 -4.73 -3.73
N GLN A 37 -6.00 -4.28 -4.38
CA GLN A 37 -6.58 -2.96 -4.12
C GLN A 37 -7.20 -2.86 -2.73
N GLN A 38 -7.95 -3.89 -2.31
CA GLN A 38 -8.55 -3.96 -0.97
C GLN A 38 -7.47 -4.04 0.11
N ALA A 39 -6.42 -4.83 -0.09
CA ALA A 39 -5.28 -4.87 0.83
C ALA A 39 -4.59 -3.50 0.95
N MET A 40 -4.36 -2.80 -0.17
CA MET A 40 -3.79 -1.44 -0.16
C MET A 40 -4.68 -0.44 0.58
N GLN A 41 -5.99 -0.52 0.41
CA GLN A 41 -6.95 0.31 1.15
C GLN A 41 -6.97 -0.01 2.64
N ALA A 42 -6.88 -1.30 3.00
CA ALA A 42 -6.79 -1.73 4.39
C ALA A 42 -5.49 -1.23 5.04
N MET A 43 -4.35 -1.34 4.35
CA MET A 43 -3.07 -0.79 4.81
C MET A 43 -3.13 0.71 5.01
N TRP A 44 -3.75 1.44 4.07
CA TRP A 44 -3.94 2.88 4.17
C TRP A 44 -4.64 3.28 5.48
N GLN A 45 -5.74 2.63 5.84
CA GLN A 45 -6.48 2.95 7.08
C GLN A 45 -5.63 2.76 8.35
N ARG A 46 -4.70 1.80 8.33
CA ARG A 46 -3.79 1.51 9.46
C ARG A 46 -2.65 2.52 9.50
N LEU A 47 -2.08 2.85 8.34
CA LEU A 47 -1.04 3.86 8.22
C LEU A 47 -1.53 5.26 8.59
N ASP A 48 -2.79 5.57 8.28
CA ASP A 48 -3.46 6.82 8.66
C ASP A 48 -3.53 6.94 10.19
N ARG A 49 -3.91 5.88 10.92
CA ARG A 49 -3.83 5.86 12.38
C ARG A 49 -2.39 5.97 12.87
N LEU A 50 -1.48 5.16 12.34
CA LEU A 50 -0.04 5.16 12.69
C LEU A 50 0.62 6.53 12.50
N SER A 51 0.05 7.42 11.69
CA SER A 51 0.50 8.80 11.57
C SER A 51 0.43 9.58 12.90
N THR A 52 -0.42 9.19 13.86
CA THR A 52 -0.43 9.79 15.20
C THR A 52 0.91 9.61 15.93
N LEU A 53 1.68 8.56 15.61
CA LEU A 53 2.99 8.31 16.24
C LEU A 53 4.06 9.33 15.85
N ILE A 54 3.88 10.03 14.71
CA ILE A 54 4.80 11.08 14.23
C ILE A 54 4.33 12.49 14.58
N ALA A 55 3.23 12.60 15.32
CA ALA A 55 2.75 13.88 15.80
C ALA A 55 3.67 14.44 16.88
N ARG A 56 3.86 15.76 16.84
CA ARG A 56 4.62 16.57 17.80
C ARG A 56 3.68 17.44 18.63
N PRO A 57 4.14 17.95 19.78
CA PRO A 57 3.39 18.93 20.56
C PRO A 57 2.90 20.10 19.69
N GLY A 58 1.59 20.38 19.72
CA GLY A 58 0.95 21.41 18.89
C GLY A 58 0.36 20.91 17.56
N ASP A 59 0.65 19.67 17.15
CA ASP A 59 0.05 19.10 15.94
C ASP A 59 -1.44 18.80 16.14
N ILE A 60 -2.19 18.85 15.04
CA ILE A 60 -3.59 18.43 14.99
C ILE A 60 -3.64 17.08 14.28
N VAL A 61 -4.12 16.04 14.97
CA VAL A 61 -4.26 14.68 14.44
C VAL A 61 -5.73 14.32 14.26
N ALA A 62 -6.03 13.55 13.22
CA ALA A 62 -7.36 12.97 13.06
C ALA A 62 -7.50 11.72 13.95
N SER A 63 -8.60 11.63 14.68
CA SER A 63 -9.00 10.48 15.46
C SER A 63 -9.79 9.48 14.60
N SER A 64 -9.84 8.22 15.03
CA SER A 64 -10.60 7.16 14.36
C SER A 64 -12.10 7.44 14.20
N ASP A 65 -12.66 8.31 15.06
CA ASP A 65 -14.06 8.72 15.02
C ASP A 65 -14.33 9.93 14.09
N GLY A 66 -13.29 10.40 13.38
CA GLY A 66 -13.37 11.55 12.49
C GLY A 66 -13.25 12.91 13.19
N THR A 67 -13.03 12.93 14.51
CA THR A 67 -12.73 14.16 15.25
C THR A 67 -11.26 14.56 15.06
N SER A 68 -10.93 15.80 15.41
CA SER A 68 -9.55 16.29 15.42
C SER A 68 -9.09 16.51 16.85
N ILE A 69 -7.92 15.99 17.19
CA ILE A 69 -7.30 16.09 18.51
C ILE A 69 -6.06 16.96 18.40
N VAL A 70 -5.93 17.94 19.28
CA VAL A 70 -4.72 18.75 19.41
C VAL A 70 -3.77 18.02 20.36
N ILE A 71 -2.56 17.71 19.90
CA ILE A 71 -1.52 17.15 20.76
C ILE A 71 -1.06 18.24 21.73
N GLY A 72 -1.14 17.93 23.02
CA GLY A 72 -0.77 18.84 24.10
C GLY A 72 0.67 19.36 23.98
N ASN A 73 1.01 20.38 24.76
CA ASN A 73 2.30 21.08 24.69
C ASN A 73 3.48 20.34 25.35
N LYS A 74 3.30 19.10 25.78
CA LYS A 74 4.34 18.29 26.42
C LYS A 74 4.59 17.02 25.60
N GLU A 75 5.86 16.67 25.49
CA GLU A 75 6.28 15.40 24.92
C GLU A 75 5.76 14.25 25.81
N THR A 76 4.94 13.38 25.24
CA THR A 76 4.46 12.14 25.85
C THR A 76 5.03 10.94 25.09
N GLN A 77 4.93 9.75 25.68
CA GLN A 77 5.24 8.53 24.96
C GLN A 77 4.30 8.41 23.75
N THR A 78 4.86 8.24 22.55
CA THR A 78 4.07 8.24 21.31
C THR A 78 3.11 7.04 21.26
N ALA A 79 3.53 5.89 21.80
CA ALA A 79 2.71 4.69 21.89
C ALA A 79 1.51 4.85 22.84
N ASP A 80 1.68 5.51 23.99
CA ASP A 80 0.57 5.76 24.93
C ASP A 80 -0.42 6.76 24.34
N THR A 81 0.10 7.81 23.71
CA THR A 81 -0.72 8.83 23.02
C THR A 81 -1.55 8.18 21.91
N TYR A 82 -0.95 7.24 21.18
CA TYR A 82 -1.65 6.44 20.18
C TYR A 82 -2.78 5.62 20.79
N ALA A 83 -2.50 4.86 21.85
CA ALA A 83 -3.49 4.00 22.49
C ALA A 83 -4.69 4.80 23.03
N LEU A 84 -4.44 5.98 23.60
CA LEU A 84 -5.47 6.89 24.08
C LEU A 84 -6.35 7.43 22.94
N ILE A 85 -5.75 7.80 21.80
CA ILE A 85 -6.47 8.42 20.67
C ILE A 85 -7.22 7.38 19.84
N GLN A 86 -6.57 6.26 19.54
CA GLN A 86 -7.07 5.26 18.59
C GLN A 86 -7.81 4.11 19.28
N GLY A 87 -7.79 4.04 20.62
CA GLY A 87 -8.44 2.98 21.39
C GLY A 87 -7.84 1.58 21.16
N ARG A 88 -6.63 1.49 20.60
CA ARG A 88 -5.92 0.23 20.33
C ARG A 88 -4.41 0.43 20.32
N GLU A 89 -3.66 -0.66 20.49
CA GLU A 89 -2.20 -0.60 20.49
C GLU A 89 -1.63 -0.44 19.08
N ALA A 90 -0.62 0.43 18.93
CA ALA A 90 0.09 0.66 17.67
C ALA A 90 0.69 -0.61 17.06
N ILE A 91 1.10 -1.57 17.90
CA ILE A 91 1.70 -2.83 17.44
C ILE A 91 0.73 -3.67 16.61
N GLN A 92 -0.58 -3.58 16.88
CA GLN A 92 -1.59 -4.30 16.11
C GLN A 92 -1.67 -3.73 14.69
N ASP A 93 -1.75 -2.42 14.54
CA ASP A 93 -1.79 -1.77 13.23
C ASP A 93 -0.49 -1.96 12.44
N ALA A 94 0.67 -1.88 13.09
CA ALA A 94 1.95 -2.16 12.46
C ALA A 94 2.05 -3.62 11.97
N THR A 95 1.57 -4.57 12.77
CA THR A 95 1.53 -5.99 12.40
C THR A 95 0.60 -6.23 11.21
N GLU A 96 -0.61 -5.67 11.24
CA GLU A 96 -1.57 -5.83 10.16
C GLU A 96 -1.05 -5.23 8.84
N VAL A 97 -0.33 -4.10 8.86
CA VAL A 97 0.32 -3.55 7.66
C VAL A 97 1.37 -4.49 7.11
N ALA A 98 2.25 -5.02 7.96
CA ALA A 98 3.31 -5.93 7.53
C ALA A 98 2.75 -7.22 6.91
N GLU A 99 1.70 -7.79 7.49
CA GLU A 99 1.08 -9.01 6.98
C GLU A 99 0.30 -8.76 5.68
N LEU A 100 -0.40 -7.63 5.54
CA LEU A 100 -1.04 -7.25 4.27
C LEU A 100 -0.01 -7.08 3.15
N LEU A 101 1.13 -6.43 3.42
CA LEU A 101 2.22 -6.30 2.45
C LEU A 101 2.78 -7.68 2.04
N LYS A 102 2.95 -8.60 2.98
CA LYS A 102 3.43 -9.97 2.69
C LYS A 102 2.40 -10.77 1.89
N GLN A 103 1.12 -10.64 2.21
CA GLN A 103 0.02 -11.35 1.56
C GLN A 103 -0.05 -11.01 0.07
N VAL A 104 0.00 -9.73 -0.30
CA VAL A 104 -0.21 -9.30 -1.69
C VAL A 104 1.09 -9.12 -2.48
N LYS A 105 2.22 -9.60 -1.95
CA LYS A 105 3.55 -9.49 -2.60
C LYS A 105 3.60 -10.18 -3.96
N ASP A 106 2.84 -11.27 -4.12
CA ASP A 106 2.85 -12.10 -5.34
C ASP A 106 1.60 -11.86 -6.22
N PHE A 107 0.77 -10.86 -5.90
CA PHE A 107 -0.49 -10.55 -6.61
C PHE A 107 -0.26 -9.66 -7.84
N TRP A 108 0.85 -9.89 -8.56
CA TRP A 108 1.27 -9.08 -9.72
C TRP A 108 1.51 -9.89 -11.01
N PRO A 109 0.68 -10.90 -11.36
CA PRO A 109 0.89 -11.68 -12.58
C PRO A 109 0.68 -10.82 -13.83
N ALA A 110 1.33 -11.19 -14.95
CA ALA A 110 1.37 -10.40 -16.19
C ALA A 110 -0.02 -10.06 -16.76
N ASN A 111 -0.98 -10.97 -16.59
CA ASN A 111 -2.37 -10.84 -17.02
C ASN A 111 -3.23 -9.90 -16.14
N THR A 112 -2.65 -9.27 -15.12
CA THR A 112 -3.28 -8.22 -14.31
C THR A 112 -2.85 -6.80 -14.68
N SER A 113 -2.20 -6.65 -15.85
CA SER A 113 -1.76 -5.36 -16.36
C SER A 113 -2.90 -4.50 -16.91
N THR A 114 -2.63 -3.21 -17.13
CA THR A 114 -3.62 -2.29 -17.70
C THR A 114 -4.03 -2.65 -19.12
N ALA A 115 -3.21 -3.43 -19.83
CA ALA A 115 -3.55 -3.98 -21.14
C ALA A 115 -4.62 -5.08 -21.04
N HIS A 116 -4.68 -5.78 -19.90
CA HIS A 116 -5.60 -6.90 -19.68
C HIS A 116 -6.80 -6.52 -18.80
N ILE A 117 -6.61 -5.65 -17.80
CA ILE A 117 -7.60 -5.28 -16.79
C ILE A 117 -7.74 -3.75 -16.70
N LYS A 118 -8.82 -3.20 -17.26
CA LYS A 118 -9.04 -1.74 -17.39
C LYS A 118 -9.22 -0.99 -16.06
N HIS A 119 -9.47 -1.68 -14.95
CA HIS A 119 -9.73 -1.07 -13.64
C HIS A 119 -8.49 -0.99 -12.73
N THR A 120 -7.34 -1.52 -13.15
CA THR A 120 -6.12 -1.42 -12.35
C THR A 120 -5.46 -0.04 -12.44
N SER A 121 -4.92 0.43 -11.32
CA SER A 121 -4.11 1.65 -11.23
C SER A 121 -2.60 1.37 -11.30
N ALA A 122 -2.17 0.12 -11.47
CA ALA A 122 -0.76 -0.20 -11.67
C ALA A 122 -0.27 0.32 -13.02
N GLU A 123 0.92 0.93 -13.06
CA GLU A 123 1.58 1.29 -14.32
C GLU A 123 2.10 0.05 -15.02
N THR A 124 2.18 0.09 -16.35
CA THR A 124 2.78 -1.01 -17.14
C THR A 124 4.23 -1.30 -16.72
N LEU A 125 4.92 -0.31 -16.15
CA LEU A 125 6.27 -0.44 -15.60
C LEU A 125 6.41 -1.55 -14.54
N VAL A 126 5.35 -1.91 -13.81
CA VAL A 126 5.37 -3.04 -12.87
C VAL A 126 5.88 -4.33 -13.55
N TRP A 127 5.46 -4.56 -14.80
CA TRP A 127 5.81 -5.75 -15.56
C TRP A 127 6.99 -5.55 -16.52
N LEU A 128 7.31 -4.31 -16.90
CA LEU A 128 8.44 -4.01 -17.80
C LEU A 128 9.78 -3.95 -17.07
N ILE A 129 9.79 -3.54 -15.81
CA ILE A 129 11.00 -3.46 -14.97
C ILE A 129 10.77 -4.16 -13.61
N PRO A 130 10.48 -5.48 -13.62
CA PRO A 130 10.00 -6.22 -12.45
C PRO A 130 11.00 -6.23 -11.29
N ASP A 131 12.31 -6.18 -11.58
CA ASP A 131 13.34 -6.10 -10.53
C ASP A 131 13.31 -4.77 -9.78
N ALA A 132 13.04 -3.66 -10.48
CA ALA A 132 12.90 -2.35 -9.85
C ALA A 132 11.63 -2.30 -8.99
N PHE A 133 10.52 -2.83 -9.52
CA PHE A 133 9.26 -2.96 -8.78
C PHE A 133 9.45 -3.79 -7.51
N LYS A 134 10.04 -4.99 -7.64
CA LYS A 134 10.32 -5.88 -6.51
C LYS A 134 11.17 -5.20 -5.44
N ARG A 135 12.21 -4.45 -5.82
CA ARG A 135 13.02 -3.69 -4.85
C ARG A 135 12.19 -2.67 -4.08
N TYR A 136 11.40 -1.84 -4.77
CA TYR A 136 10.62 -0.78 -4.11
C TYR A 136 9.49 -1.36 -3.25
N TYR A 137 8.90 -2.47 -3.67
CA TYR A 137 7.92 -3.20 -2.88
C TYR A 137 8.55 -3.79 -1.61
N MET A 138 9.70 -4.45 -1.74
CA MET A 138 10.40 -5.07 -0.61
C MET A 138 10.93 -4.03 0.39
N ASP A 139 11.31 -2.83 -0.06
CA ASP A 139 11.65 -1.73 0.84
C ASP A 139 10.47 -1.39 1.79
N ALA A 140 9.24 -1.39 1.29
CA ALA A 140 8.05 -1.18 2.13
C ALA A 140 7.80 -2.36 3.10
N VAL A 141 7.99 -3.61 2.64
CA VAL A 141 7.89 -4.79 3.51
C VAL A 141 8.89 -4.68 4.66
N ILE A 142 10.16 -4.40 4.37
CA ILE A 142 11.21 -4.27 5.37
C ILE A 142 10.92 -3.12 6.33
N ALA A 143 10.55 -1.95 5.82
CA ALA A 143 10.18 -0.81 6.66
C ALA A 143 9.03 -1.15 7.63
N SER A 144 8.04 -1.93 7.18
CA SER A 144 6.91 -2.32 8.02
C SER A 144 7.30 -3.29 9.15
N ASP A 145 8.19 -4.25 8.88
CA ASP A 145 8.73 -5.13 9.91
C ASP A 145 9.65 -4.38 10.89
N ASN A 146 10.38 -3.35 10.42
CA ASN A 146 11.19 -2.49 11.28
C ASN A 146 10.33 -1.61 12.19
N LEU A 147 9.20 -1.08 11.69
CA LEU A 147 8.23 -0.38 12.54
C LEU A 147 7.73 -1.28 13.66
N LYS A 148 7.34 -2.52 13.35
CA LYS A 148 6.90 -3.50 14.36
C LYS A 148 7.97 -3.72 15.44
N GLN A 149 9.24 -3.83 15.06
CA GLN A 149 10.35 -3.97 16.01
C GLN A 149 10.59 -2.69 16.82
N SER A 150 10.50 -1.52 16.19
CA SER A 150 10.73 -0.22 16.84
C SER A 150 9.73 0.06 17.96
N LEU A 151 8.50 -0.45 17.83
CA LEU A 151 7.46 -0.30 18.85
C LEU A 151 7.81 -1.05 20.16
N ALA A 152 8.74 -2.01 20.13
CA ALA A 152 9.27 -2.65 21.33
C ALA A 152 10.40 -1.87 22.01
N SER A 153 10.96 -0.84 21.36
CA SER A 153 12.12 -0.09 21.86
C SER A 153 11.78 1.02 22.85
N GLU A 154 10.49 1.37 23.00
CA GLU A 154 10.00 2.52 23.78
C GLU A 154 10.66 3.88 23.47
N HIS A 155 11.47 3.98 22.41
CA HIS A 155 12.13 5.23 22.02
C HIS A 155 11.32 5.98 20.97
N ASN A 156 10.69 7.10 21.37
CA ASN A 156 9.84 7.93 20.51
C ASN A 156 10.48 8.26 19.15
N GLU A 157 11.73 8.73 19.10
CA GLU A 157 12.39 9.06 17.83
C GLU A 157 12.61 7.84 16.92
N THR A 158 12.87 6.67 17.51
CA THR A 158 13.03 5.41 16.74
C THR A 158 11.69 4.98 16.14
N ILE A 159 10.61 5.09 16.91
CA ILE A 159 9.24 4.82 16.44
C ILE A 159 8.88 5.80 15.32
N ARG A 160 9.10 7.10 15.53
CA ARG A 160 8.83 8.16 14.55
C ARG A 160 9.57 7.93 13.25
N ARG A 161 10.88 7.69 13.31
CA ARG A 161 11.69 7.37 12.13
C ARG A 161 11.13 6.15 11.41
N SER A 162 10.76 5.09 12.13
CA SER A 162 10.27 3.86 11.51
C SER A 162 8.92 4.06 10.81
N VAL A 163 8.00 4.83 11.39
CA VAL A 163 6.76 5.25 10.70
C VAL A 163 7.10 6.07 9.44
N CYS A 164 8.05 6.99 9.54
CA CYS A 164 8.55 7.77 8.41
C CYS A 164 9.11 6.89 7.27
N MET A 165 9.85 5.83 7.60
CA MET A 165 10.44 4.90 6.63
C MET A 165 9.38 4.09 5.86
N VAL A 166 8.32 3.63 6.54
CA VAL A 166 7.19 2.94 5.87
C VAL A 166 6.57 3.89 4.85
N SER A 167 6.29 5.10 5.30
CA SER A 167 5.76 6.22 4.52
C SER A 167 6.43 6.46 3.19
N LEU A 168 7.71 6.78 3.31
CA LEU A 168 8.55 7.13 2.19
C LEU A 168 8.75 5.93 1.26
N SER A 169 8.78 4.71 1.77
CA SER A 169 8.85 3.48 0.96
C SER A 169 7.58 3.27 0.12
N CYS A 170 6.40 3.43 0.72
CA CYS A 170 5.12 3.40 0.00
C CYS A 170 5.07 4.51 -1.07
N GLY A 171 5.48 5.73 -0.72
CA GLY A 171 5.52 6.88 -1.63
C GLY A 171 6.45 6.64 -2.82
N LYS A 172 7.65 6.10 -2.58
CA LYS A 172 8.63 5.76 -3.61
C LYS A 172 8.08 4.72 -4.60
N CYS A 173 7.46 3.65 -4.10
CA CYS A 173 6.79 2.66 -4.95
C CYS A 173 5.66 3.28 -5.79
N HIS A 174 4.75 4.02 -5.16
CA HIS A 174 3.62 4.65 -5.87
C HIS A 174 4.08 5.65 -6.93
N SER A 175 5.11 6.44 -6.66
CA SER A 175 5.64 7.43 -7.61
C SER A 175 6.15 6.83 -8.91
N ALA A 176 6.63 5.58 -8.87
CA ALA A 176 7.21 4.89 -10.03
C ALA A 176 6.23 3.93 -10.72
N PHE A 177 5.31 3.33 -9.96
CA PHE A 177 4.57 2.13 -10.41
C PHE A 177 3.05 2.26 -10.34
N ARG A 178 2.51 3.42 -9.96
CA ARG A 178 1.06 3.62 -9.84
C ARG A 178 0.59 4.83 -10.63
N LYS A 179 -0.45 4.62 -11.44
CA LYS A 179 -1.26 5.64 -12.09
C LYS A 179 -1.92 6.47 -11.01
N VAL A 180 -1.37 7.66 -10.79
CA VAL A 180 -1.94 8.60 -9.84
C VAL A 180 -3.18 9.22 -10.48
N ARG A 181 -4.39 8.84 -10.03
CA ARG A 181 -5.59 9.64 -10.35
C ARG A 181 -5.52 10.93 -9.53
N TYR A 182 -5.54 12.08 -10.21
CA TYR A 182 -5.33 13.41 -9.62
C TYR A 182 -6.26 13.67 -8.40
N ASP A 183 -7.48 13.14 -8.46
CA ASP A 183 -8.52 13.31 -7.44
C ASP A 183 -8.24 12.51 -6.16
N ASN A 184 -7.41 11.47 -6.24
CA ASN A 184 -7.02 10.61 -5.13
C ASN A 184 -5.75 11.09 -4.42
N LEU A 185 -4.90 11.90 -5.04
CA LEU A 185 -3.75 12.55 -4.37
C LEU A 185 -4.18 13.36 -3.15
N ARG A 186 -5.37 13.99 -3.21
CA ARG A 186 -5.87 14.79 -2.11
C ARG A 186 -6.42 13.93 -0.95
N LYS A 187 -6.69 12.64 -1.15
CA LYS A 187 -7.17 11.70 -0.13
C LYS A 187 -6.05 10.78 0.38
N GLU A 188 -5.24 10.24 -0.53
CA GLU A 188 -4.12 9.33 -0.27
C GLU A 188 -2.81 10.07 0.00
N GLY A 189 -2.68 11.29 -0.51
CA GLY A 189 -1.64 12.23 -0.09
C GLY A 189 -2.00 12.81 1.26
N ARG A 190 -3.22 13.35 1.47
CA ARG A 190 -3.55 14.06 2.74
C ARG A 190 -3.61 13.25 4.02
N GLY A 191 -3.95 11.96 4.01
CA GLY A 191 -3.82 11.17 5.24
C GLY A 191 -2.37 10.96 5.69
N TRP A 192 -1.39 11.39 4.87
CA TRP A 192 0.02 11.42 5.23
C TRP A 192 0.72 12.78 5.03
N THR A 193 0.14 13.69 4.25
CA THR A 193 0.74 15.00 3.92
C THR A 193 0.41 16.08 4.93
N GLY A 194 -0.30 15.77 6.02
CA GLY A 194 -0.36 16.65 7.20
C GLY A 194 0.95 16.68 7.98
N SER A 195 1.78 15.63 7.90
CA SER A 195 3.03 15.47 8.67
C SER A 195 4.30 15.39 7.80
N TYR A 196 4.20 15.82 6.54
CA TYR A 196 5.29 15.73 5.57
C TYR A 196 6.60 16.37 6.08
N GLU A 197 6.55 17.53 6.74
CA GLU A 197 7.77 18.18 7.22
C GLU A 197 8.59 17.28 8.16
N ASN A 198 7.93 16.57 9.08
CA ASN A 198 8.62 15.70 10.05
C ASN A 198 9.26 14.48 9.39
N CYS A 199 8.65 13.89 8.36
CA CYS A 199 9.25 12.75 7.67
C CYS A 199 10.23 13.14 6.57
N TRP A 200 10.15 14.36 6.01
CA TRP A 200 11.04 14.81 4.94
C TRP A 200 12.50 14.97 5.36
N MET A 201 12.76 15.18 6.65
CA MET A 201 14.13 15.17 7.16
C MET A 201 14.85 13.84 6.88
N TYR A 202 14.10 12.73 6.78
CA TYR A 202 14.62 11.40 6.49
C TYR A 202 14.66 11.05 5.00
N LYS A 203 14.16 11.92 4.12
CA LYS A 203 14.07 11.64 2.67
C LYS A 203 15.42 11.29 2.06
N ASN A 204 16.48 11.99 2.48
CA ASN A 204 17.82 11.77 1.97
C ASN A 204 18.38 10.39 2.36
N GLU A 205 17.94 9.81 3.47
CA GLU A 205 18.35 8.45 3.84
C GLU A 205 17.92 7.44 2.76
N ILE A 206 16.69 7.57 2.26
CA ILE A 206 16.11 6.62 1.28
C ILE A 206 16.58 6.87 -0.16
N ILE A 207 16.89 8.13 -0.49
CA ILE A 207 17.34 8.52 -1.81
C ILE A 207 18.83 8.24 -2.00
N LEU A 208 19.64 8.48 -0.97
CA LEU A 208 21.09 8.33 -1.05
C LEU A 208 21.54 6.90 -0.75
N ASP A 209 20.83 6.17 0.13
CA ASP A 209 21.16 4.80 0.49
C ASP A 209 19.92 4.03 0.94
N SER A 210 19.27 3.30 0.03
CA SER A 210 18.11 2.47 0.40
C SER A 210 18.43 1.35 1.40
N THR A 211 19.71 1.08 1.71
CA THR A 211 20.07 0.16 2.81
C THR A 211 19.81 0.76 4.19
N SER A 212 19.64 2.08 4.30
CA SER A 212 19.20 2.76 5.53
C SER A 212 17.79 2.37 5.97
N ILE A 213 16.94 1.91 5.05
CA ILE A 213 15.62 1.32 5.35
C ILE A 213 15.80 -0.04 6.03
N ARG A 214 16.91 -0.72 5.78
CA ARG A 214 17.22 -2.07 6.29
C ARG A 214 17.94 -2.05 7.64
N ARG A 215 18.13 -0.86 8.22
CA ARG A 215 18.71 -0.63 9.56
C ARG A 215 17.66 0.01 10.46
#